data_AF-A0A3Q0RL40-F1
#
_entry.id   AF-A0A3Q0RL40-F1
#
_cell.length_a   1.000
_cell.length_b   1.000
_cell.length_c   1.000
_cell.angle_alpha   90.00
_cell.angle_beta   90.00
_cell.angle_gamma   90.00
#
_symmetry.space_group_name_H-M   'P 1'
#
loop_
_entity.id
_entity.type
_entity.pdbx_description
1 polymer ?
#
loop_
_entity_poly.entity_id
_entity_poly.type
_entity_poly.pdbx_seq_one_letter_code
_entity_poly.pdbx_strand_id
1 'polypeptide(L)'
;SAAPGLPLGIRMKSLDPLSDPALGQWVLGLFLTIRPKEGWQVYSSAQDADGRCICTVVAPEQNLCSRDAKGRQLRQLLEKVQNMSQSIEVLNLRTQRDFQYIMRMESQIKGLRSKFRQIEADRKTLVNKNFQELKGKMESLQPLIPVLEQYKTDAKLISQFKEEIRNLSGVLMGIQEEMGAYDYEELQQRVLNLENRLRNCMSKLTCGKLMKITGPLTVKTSGTRFGAWMTDPQASPKNNRVWYMDSYTNNKIVKEYKSIADFVSGVESRTYNLPFKWAGTNHVVYNGSLYYNKMQSNIIVRYSFETGRVVTQRALESAGFHNVYPYTWGGFSDIDLMADELGLWAVYATNQNAGNIVISQLNPDTLQIINTWNTEYSKRNAGESFMICGTLYITNSHLTGAKVYYAYSTKTSTYEYTDIPFHNQYFHMSMLDYNARDRALYGWNNGHQVLFNVTLFHIIKTEDDS
;
A
#
# COMPACT_ATOMS: atom_id res chain seq x y z
N SER A 1 36.09 -56.34 51.70
CA SER A 1 36.57 -57.53 50.95
C SER A 1 35.95 -57.52 49.57
N ALA A 2 36.82 -57.54 48.55
CA ALA A 2 36.59 -57.93 47.15
C ALA A 2 35.50 -57.20 46.32
N ALA A 3 35.98 -56.41 45.34
CA ALA A 3 35.39 -56.32 43.98
C ALA A 3 35.70 -57.65 43.21
N PRO A 4 35.23 -57.94 41.97
CA PRO A 4 35.16 -57.01 40.82
C PRO A 4 34.02 -57.20 39.78
N GLY A 5 33.94 -56.26 38.83
CA GLY A 5 33.22 -56.40 37.57
C GLY A 5 32.95 -55.07 36.84
N LEU A 6 33.83 -54.66 35.93
CA LEU A 6 33.76 -53.54 34.96
C LEU A 6 34.46 -54.05 33.67
N PRO A 7 34.46 -53.37 32.49
CA PRO A 7 33.76 -52.16 32.02
C PRO A 7 33.34 -52.19 30.52
N LEU A 8 32.73 -51.09 30.04
CA LEU A 8 32.93 -50.43 28.72
C LEU A 8 32.04 -49.17 28.75
N GLY A 9 32.46 -47.89 28.80
CA GLY A 9 33.67 -47.18 28.38
C GLY A 9 33.43 -46.54 27.00
N ILE A 10 33.76 -45.30 26.62
CA ILE A 10 34.49 -44.15 27.20
C ILE A 10 34.17 -42.93 26.29
N ARG A 11 34.34 -41.74 26.85
CA ARG A 11 34.32 -40.38 26.25
C ARG A 11 35.73 -40.00 25.72
N MET A 12 35.87 -39.41 24.52
CA MET A 12 37.08 -38.65 24.08
C MET A 12 36.65 -37.59 23.05
N LYS A 13 36.94 -36.29 23.21
CA LYS A 13 38.18 -35.48 23.14
C LYS A 13 38.64 -35.14 21.70
N SER A 14 38.91 -33.85 21.54
CA SER A 14 39.40 -33.07 20.38
C SER A 14 40.65 -33.61 19.68
N LEU A 15 40.79 -33.35 18.38
CA LEU A 15 42.06 -33.27 17.64
C LEU A 15 41.86 -32.51 16.30
N ASP A 16 42.68 -31.48 16.09
CA ASP A 16 43.21 -31.00 14.80
C ASP A 16 44.75 -31.15 14.89
N PRO A 17 45.57 -30.98 13.84
CA PRO A 17 45.48 -31.41 12.44
C PRO A 17 46.79 -32.13 11.97
N LEU A 18 46.79 -32.83 10.82
CA LEU A 18 47.87 -32.93 9.79
C LEU A 18 47.90 -34.25 9.01
N SER A 19 48.27 -34.09 7.73
CA SER A 19 48.92 -35.03 6.79
C SER A 19 48.12 -36.19 6.18
N ASP A 20 47.55 -35.97 4.99
CA ASP A 20 47.80 -36.84 3.83
C ASP A 20 47.45 -36.13 2.48
N PRO A 21 48.39 -35.92 1.54
CA PRO A 21 48.19 -35.15 0.31
C PRO A 21 47.81 -36.03 -0.89
N ALA A 22 46.67 -36.75 -0.81
CA ALA A 22 46.27 -37.65 -1.89
C ALA A 22 44.74 -37.80 -2.10
N LEU A 23 43.98 -36.74 -1.82
CA LEU A 23 42.55 -36.66 -2.19
C LEU A 23 42.21 -35.40 -3.01
N GLY A 24 43.23 -34.70 -3.49
CA GLY A 24 43.10 -33.53 -4.36
C GLY A 24 43.07 -33.91 -5.83
N GLN A 25 41.99 -34.54 -6.34
CA GLN A 25 41.68 -34.44 -7.79
C GLN A 25 40.30 -34.93 -8.26
N TRP A 26 39.29 -35.10 -7.40
CA TRP A 26 37.93 -35.47 -7.85
C TRP A 26 36.78 -34.62 -7.29
N VAL A 27 37.06 -33.42 -6.75
CA VAL A 27 36.01 -32.44 -6.34
C VAL A 27 36.25 -31.04 -6.94
N LEU A 28 36.99 -30.95 -8.05
CA LEU A 28 37.27 -29.69 -8.76
C LEU A 28 36.31 -29.39 -9.92
N GLY A 29 35.12 -30.02 -9.94
CA GLY A 29 34.20 -29.98 -11.08
C GLY A 29 32.90 -29.20 -10.93
N LEU A 30 32.62 -28.52 -9.79
CA LEU A 30 31.32 -27.86 -9.60
C LEU A 30 31.32 -26.56 -8.77
N PHE A 31 32.48 -26.00 -8.46
CA PHE A 31 32.56 -24.64 -7.95
C PHE A 31 32.74 -23.66 -9.10
N LEU A 32 31.63 -23.15 -9.64
CA LEU A 32 31.48 -21.80 -10.21
C LEU A 32 30.05 -21.66 -10.74
N THR A 33 29.16 -21.16 -9.89
CA THR A 33 28.20 -20.06 -10.17
C THR A 33 27.18 -20.02 -9.04
N ILE A 34 27.53 -19.38 -7.92
CA ILE A 34 26.53 -18.85 -6.99
C ILE A 34 26.82 -17.36 -6.88
N ARG A 35 25.95 -16.55 -7.50
CA ARG A 35 25.96 -15.09 -7.38
C ARG A 35 25.79 -14.70 -5.89
N PRO A 36 26.35 -13.58 -5.42
CA PRO A 36 26.15 -13.13 -4.05
C PRO A 36 24.67 -12.78 -3.85
N LYS A 37 24.05 -13.35 -2.82
CA LYS A 37 22.69 -13.02 -2.40
C LYS A 37 22.67 -11.60 -1.79
N GLU A 38 22.00 -10.67 -2.44
CA GLU A 38 21.60 -9.39 -1.83
C GLU A 38 20.41 -9.63 -0.90
N GLY A 39 20.71 -9.72 0.39
CA GLY A 39 19.74 -9.74 1.46
C GLY A 39 20.41 -9.25 2.74
N TRP A 40 19.68 -8.54 3.58
CA TRP A 40 20.15 -8.14 4.91
C TRP A 40 20.59 -9.39 5.67
N GLN A 41 21.88 -9.47 6.00
CA GLN A 41 22.43 -10.54 6.83
C GLN A 41 22.88 -9.95 8.16
N VAL A 42 22.30 -10.48 9.24
CA VAL A 42 22.67 -10.14 10.61
C VAL A 42 23.98 -10.87 10.93
N TYR A 43 25.06 -10.12 11.16
CA TYR A 43 26.39 -10.71 11.34
C TYR A 43 26.71 -11.06 12.81
N SER A 44 26.15 -10.34 13.77
CA SER A 44 26.18 -10.74 15.19
C SER A 44 25.19 -9.95 16.04
N SER A 45 24.67 -10.59 17.09
CA SER A 45 24.10 -9.92 18.26
C SER A 45 25.14 -9.94 19.37
N ALA A 46 25.51 -8.77 19.90
CA ALA A 46 26.34 -8.67 21.10
C ALA A 46 25.62 -7.85 22.17
N GLN A 47 25.87 -8.15 23.44
CA GLN A 47 25.41 -7.34 24.56
C GLN A 47 26.47 -6.29 24.90
N ASP A 48 26.07 -5.04 25.13
CA ASP A 48 26.94 -4.07 25.79
C ASP A 48 27.08 -4.36 27.29
N ALA A 49 27.97 -3.64 27.96
CA ALA A 49 28.21 -3.79 29.40
C ALA A 49 26.99 -3.44 30.28
N ASP A 50 25.97 -2.78 29.71
CA ASP A 50 24.70 -2.45 30.35
C ASP A 50 23.58 -3.45 30.00
N GLY A 51 23.91 -4.57 29.34
CA GLY A 51 22.97 -5.65 29.00
C GLY A 51 22.05 -5.36 27.80
N ARG A 52 22.27 -4.26 27.05
CA ARG A 52 21.48 -3.94 25.86
C ARG A 52 21.94 -4.79 24.67
N CYS A 53 21.00 -5.44 24.00
CA CYS A 53 21.26 -6.15 22.75
C CYS A 53 21.57 -5.13 21.63
N ILE A 54 22.83 -5.08 21.21
CA ILE A 54 23.25 -4.33 20.03
C ILE A 54 23.21 -5.28 18.84
N CYS A 55 22.25 -5.03 17.96
CA CYS A 55 22.20 -5.67 16.65
C CYS A 55 23.02 -4.84 15.67
N THR A 56 24.19 -5.35 15.28
CA THR A 56 24.98 -4.73 14.21
C THR A 56 24.44 -5.21 12.88
N VAL A 57 23.55 -4.41 12.30
CA VAL A 57 23.08 -4.60 10.91
C VAL A 57 23.99 -3.81 9.99
N VAL A 58 24.66 -4.50 9.07
CA VAL A 58 25.32 -3.84 7.95
C VAL A 58 24.22 -3.49 6.96
N ALA A 59 23.75 -2.24 7.02
CA ALA A 59 22.99 -1.69 5.92
C ALA A 59 23.90 -1.64 4.70
N PRO A 60 23.44 -2.11 3.51
CA PRO A 60 24.13 -1.77 2.28
C PRO A 60 24.23 -0.23 2.25
N GLU A 61 25.44 0.32 2.11
CA GLU A 61 25.63 1.77 2.07
C GLU A 61 24.60 2.40 1.13
N GLN A 62 23.93 3.48 1.57
CA GLN A 62 22.92 4.20 0.78
C GLN A 62 23.48 4.79 -0.55
N ASN A 63 24.75 4.54 -0.85
CA ASN A 63 25.45 4.95 -2.05
C ASN A 63 25.70 3.82 -3.07
N LEU A 64 25.08 2.64 -2.93
CA LEU A 64 25.25 1.57 -3.92
C LEU A 64 24.70 1.94 -5.33
N CYS A 65 23.71 2.85 -5.42
CA CYS A 65 23.30 3.41 -6.72
C CYS A 65 24.35 4.34 -7.36
N SER A 66 25.37 4.79 -6.60
CA SER A 66 26.45 5.66 -7.12
C SER A 66 27.60 4.85 -7.74
N ARG A 67 27.75 3.59 -7.33
CA ARG A 67 28.80 2.68 -7.79
C ARG A 67 28.38 1.70 -8.87
N ASP A 68 27.09 1.62 -9.17
CA ASP A 68 26.60 0.79 -10.26
C ASP A 68 27.12 1.32 -11.62
N ALA A 69 27.70 0.43 -12.42
CA ALA A 69 28.17 0.76 -13.77
C ALA A 69 27.01 1.34 -14.61
N LYS A 70 25.78 0.89 -14.34
CA LYS A 70 24.55 1.32 -14.99
C LYS A 70 24.13 2.75 -14.60
N GLY A 71 24.27 3.12 -13.32
CA GLY A 71 24.01 4.48 -12.83
C GLY A 71 24.99 5.51 -13.41
N ARG A 72 26.26 5.13 -13.61
CA ARG A 72 27.25 5.95 -14.33
C ARG A 72 26.89 6.11 -15.81
N GLN A 73 26.44 5.05 -16.45
CA GLN A 73 26.06 5.06 -17.88
C GLN A 73 24.80 5.93 -18.12
N LEU A 74 23.81 5.89 -17.21
CA LEU A 74 22.61 6.73 -17.30
C LEU A 74 22.92 8.22 -17.08
N ARG A 75 23.83 8.56 -16.16
CA ARG A 75 24.29 9.95 -15.97
C ARG A 75 25.03 10.47 -17.20
N GLN A 76 25.89 9.66 -17.82
CA GLN A 76 26.56 10.03 -19.07
C GLN A 76 25.57 10.22 -20.24
N LEU A 77 24.51 9.42 -20.31
CA LEU A 77 23.44 9.59 -21.30
C LEU A 77 22.66 10.89 -21.06
N LEU A 78 22.33 11.21 -19.80
CA LEU A 78 21.65 12.46 -19.43
C LEU A 78 22.49 13.70 -19.79
N GLU A 79 23.80 13.69 -19.50
CA GLU A 79 24.70 14.78 -19.89
C GLU A 79 24.76 14.95 -21.42
N LYS A 80 24.81 13.85 -22.19
CA LYS A 80 24.78 13.91 -23.66
C LYS A 80 23.46 14.47 -24.18
N VAL A 81 22.32 14.01 -23.67
CA VAL A 81 20.99 14.53 -24.05
C VAL A 81 20.87 16.02 -23.75
N GLN A 82 21.38 16.47 -22.60
CA GLN A 82 21.35 17.88 -22.22
C GLN A 82 22.22 18.75 -23.13
N ASN A 83 23.43 18.30 -23.50
CA ASN A 83 24.29 18.99 -24.46
C ASN A 83 23.66 19.06 -25.86
N MET A 84 22.98 18.00 -26.30
CA MET A 84 22.25 17.97 -27.57
C MET A 84 21.06 18.93 -27.55
N SER A 85 20.28 18.96 -26.46
CA SER A 85 19.14 19.86 -26.31
C SER A 85 19.56 21.33 -26.40
N GLN A 86 20.65 21.71 -25.71
CA GLN A 86 21.20 23.07 -25.79
C GLN A 86 21.68 23.42 -27.19
N SER A 87 22.31 22.47 -27.88
CA SER A 87 22.78 22.68 -29.26
C SER A 87 21.62 22.83 -30.26
N ILE A 88 20.54 22.07 -30.10
CA ILE A 88 19.31 22.19 -30.90
C ILE A 88 18.65 23.56 -30.68
N GLU A 89 18.61 24.04 -29.45
CA GLU A 89 18.02 25.35 -29.13
C GLU A 89 18.81 26.50 -29.77
N VAL A 90 20.14 26.45 -29.71
CA VAL A 90 21.02 27.40 -30.41
C VAL A 90 20.83 27.34 -31.93
N LEU A 91 20.71 26.12 -32.48
CA LEU A 91 20.48 25.92 -33.91
C LEU A 91 19.11 26.46 -34.36
N ASN A 92 18.06 26.26 -33.56
CA ASN A 92 16.72 26.76 -33.83
C ASN A 92 16.69 28.30 -33.83
N LEU A 93 17.32 28.94 -32.85
CA LEU A 93 17.41 30.41 -32.77
C LEU A 93 18.19 31.00 -33.96
N ARG A 94 19.23 30.31 -34.45
CA ARG A 94 19.97 30.71 -35.66
C ARG A 94 19.14 30.49 -36.92
N THR A 95 18.52 29.33 -37.07
CA THR A 95 17.67 28.99 -38.24
C THR A 95 16.52 29.98 -38.39
N GLN A 96 15.87 30.39 -37.30
CA GLN A 96 14.81 31.41 -37.33
C GLN A 96 15.32 32.77 -37.81
N ARG A 97 16.50 33.20 -37.35
CA ARG A 97 17.13 34.45 -37.77
C ARG A 97 17.48 34.43 -39.26
N ASP A 98 18.08 33.33 -39.73
CA ASP A 98 18.51 33.19 -41.11
C ASP A 98 17.33 33.03 -42.06
N PHE A 99 16.25 32.35 -41.63
CA PHE A 99 15.00 32.27 -42.39
C PHE A 99 14.37 33.65 -42.59
N GLN A 100 14.35 34.51 -41.58
CA GLN A 100 13.88 35.89 -41.74
C GLN A 100 14.74 36.69 -42.74
N TYR A 101 16.05 36.45 -42.77
CA TYR A 101 16.95 37.10 -43.72
C TYR A 101 16.71 36.61 -45.14
N ILE A 102 16.59 35.29 -45.35
CA ILE A 102 16.29 34.67 -46.64
C ILE A 102 14.94 35.15 -47.18
N MET A 103 13.91 35.20 -46.33
CA MET A 103 12.57 35.70 -46.71
C MET A 103 12.59 37.16 -47.21
N ARG A 104 13.40 38.04 -46.59
CA ARG A 104 13.58 39.42 -47.10
C ARG A 104 14.31 39.45 -48.44
N MET A 105 15.36 38.62 -48.60
CA MET A 105 16.17 38.56 -49.82
C MET A 105 15.43 37.90 -50.99
N GLU A 106 14.52 36.96 -50.76
CA GLU A 106 13.67 36.37 -51.80
C GLU A 106 12.83 37.44 -52.50
N SER A 107 12.32 38.43 -51.75
CA SER A 107 11.60 39.57 -52.32
C SER A 107 12.49 40.41 -53.25
N GLN A 108 13.76 40.58 -52.88
CA GLN A 108 14.74 41.31 -53.68
C GLN A 108 15.14 40.52 -54.94
N ILE A 109 15.31 39.20 -54.84
CA ILE A 109 15.60 38.31 -55.98
C ILE A 109 14.43 38.27 -56.97
N LYS A 110 13.18 38.20 -56.48
CA LYS A 110 11.98 38.30 -57.33
C LYS A 110 11.91 39.65 -58.05
N GLY A 111 12.23 40.74 -57.35
CA GLY A 111 12.34 42.08 -57.95
C GLY A 111 13.48 42.23 -58.96
N LEU A 112 14.60 41.52 -58.76
CA LEU A 112 15.71 41.48 -59.72
C LEU A 112 15.30 40.71 -60.99
N ARG A 113 14.59 39.60 -60.83
CA ARG A 113 14.13 38.74 -61.93
C ARG A 113 13.08 39.42 -62.81
N SER A 114 12.18 40.22 -62.23
CA SER A 114 11.22 41.02 -62.99
C SER A 114 11.92 42.12 -63.80
N LYS A 115 12.89 42.83 -63.19
CA LYS A 115 13.73 43.82 -63.90
C LYS A 115 14.58 43.19 -65.00
N PHE A 116 15.13 41.99 -64.79
CA PHE A 116 15.92 41.29 -65.81
C PHE A 116 15.09 40.96 -67.05
N ARG A 117 13.84 40.51 -66.88
CA ARG A 117 12.89 40.32 -67.99
C ARG A 117 12.54 41.63 -68.72
N GLN A 118 12.48 42.73 -67.98
CA GLN A 118 12.22 44.06 -68.54
C GLN A 118 13.41 44.58 -69.37
N ILE A 119 14.64 44.30 -68.94
CA ILE A 119 15.88 44.62 -69.67
C ILE A 119 16.04 43.75 -70.94
N GLU A 120 15.61 42.49 -70.89
CA GLU A 120 15.63 41.58 -72.03
C GLU A 120 14.65 42.00 -73.14
N ALA A 121 13.55 42.68 -72.78
CA ALA A 121 12.57 43.23 -73.72
C ALA A 121 13.03 44.54 -74.39
N ASP A 122 13.72 45.45 -73.68
CA ASP A 122 14.14 46.76 -74.18
C ASP A 122 15.61 46.78 -74.62
N ARG A 123 15.93 46.04 -75.69
CA ARG A 123 17.31 45.75 -76.12
C ARG A 123 18.07 46.91 -76.80
N LYS A 124 17.58 48.17 -76.81
CA LYS A 124 18.24 49.22 -77.62
C LYS A 124 18.61 50.57 -76.99
N THR A 125 18.37 50.87 -75.71
CA THR A 125 18.70 52.23 -75.21
C THR A 125 19.14 52.40 -73.75
N LEU A 126 19.67 51.39 -73.04
CA LEU A 126 20.14 51.65 -71.67
C LEU A 126 21.19 50.68 -71.12
N VAL A 127 22.32 50.52 -71.81
CA VAL A 127 23.32 49.49 -71.47
C VAL A 127 24.22 49.88 -70.28
N ASN A 128 24.55 51.15 -70.05
CA ASN A 128 25.56 51.49 -69.02
C ASN A 128 25.02 51.79 -67.61
N LYS A 129 23.88 52.49 -67.48
CA LYS A 129 23.30 52.81 -66.15
C LYS A 129 22.69 51.57 -65.47
N ASN A 130 22.02 50.72 -66.26
CA ASN A 130 21.38 49.51 -65.76
C ASN A 130 22.38 48.42 -65.38
N PHE A 131 23.51 48.32 -66.08
CA PHE A 131 24.56 47.33 -65.78
C PHE A 131 25.30 47.67 -64.47
N GLN A 132 25.52 48.96 -64.18
CA GLN A 132 26.05 49.43 -62.90
C GLN A 132 25.08 49.16 -61.74
N GLU A 133 23.77 49.38 -61.92
CA GLU A 133 22.75 49.03 -60.91
C GLU A 133 22.66 47.51 -60.68
N LEU A 134 22.73 46.71 -61.75
CA LEU A 134 22.71 45.25 -61.67
C LEU A 134 23.96 44.71 -60.98
N LYS A 135 25.14 45.26 -61.30
CA LYS A 135 26.42 44.93 -60.64
C LYS A 135 26.38 45.25 -59.14
N GLY A 136 25.90 46.43 -58.75
CA GLY A 136 25.74 46.80 -57.33
C GLY A 136 24.75 45.90 -56.57
N LYS A 137 23.69 45.43 -57.24
CA LYS A 137 22.77 44.44 -56.64
C LYS A 137 23.37 43.03 -56.58
N MET A 138 24.23 42.65 -57.52
CA MET A 138 24.95 41.37 -57.48
C MET A 138 26.01 41.35 -56.37
N GLU A 139 26.68 42.48 -56.13
CA GLU A 139 27.56 42.70 -54.96
C GLU A 139 26.77 42.61 -53.64
N SER A 140 25.52 43.08 -53.60
CA SER A 140 24.65 42.92 -52.41
C SER A 140 24.21 41.48 -52.10
N LEU A 141 24.39 40.53 -53.03
CA LEU A 141 24.12 39.09 -52.83
C LEU A 141 25.36 38.31 -52.37
N GLN A 142 26.54 38.92 -52.40
CA GLN A 142 27.80 38.30 -51.96
C GLN A 142 27.79 37.87 -50.46
N PRO A 143 27.13 38.58 -49.53
CA PRO A 143 26.98 38.15 -48.14
C PRO A 143 26.12 36.89 -47.93
N LEU A 144 25.44 36.38 -48.98
CA LEU A 144 24.64 35.15 -48.90
C LEU A 144 25.51 33.88 -48.94
N ILE A 145 26.73 33.96 -49.48
CA ILE A 145 27.66 32.83 -49.60
C ILE A 145 28.06 32.29 -48.21
N PRO A 146 28.46 33.12 -47.22
CA PRO A 146 28.70 32.67 -45.86
C PRO A 146 27.47 32.00 -45.23
N VAL A 147 26.26 32.52 -45.47
CA VAL A 147 25.01 31.97 -44.92
C VAL A 147 24.69 30.59 -45.52
N LEU A 148 24.94 30.39 -46.82
CA LEU A 148 24.75 29.10 -47.49
C LEU A 148 25.80 28.05 -47.06
N GLU A 149 27.07 28.46 -46.88
CA GLU A 149 28.10 27.58 -46.31
C GLU A 149 27.81 27.25 -44.83
N GLN A 150 27.24 28.19 -44.07
CA GLN A 150 26.76 27.96 -42.69
C GLN A 150 25.61 26.94 -42.65
N TYR A 151 24.63 27.05 -43.55
CA TYR A 151 23.53 26.08 -43.70
C TYR A 151 24.04 24.67 -44.02
N LYS A 152 25.11 24.57 -44.81
CA LYS A 152 25.76 23.29 -45.13
C LYS A 152 26.49 22.69 -43.91
N THR A 153 27.12 23.52 -43.08
CA THR A 153 27.70 23.05 -41.80
C THR A 153 26.63 22.61 -40.80
N ASP A 154 25.52 23.34 -40.73
CA ASP A 154 24.39 23.05 -39.85
C ASP A 154 23.67 21.76 -40.28
N ALA A 155 23.51 21.52 -41.58
CA ALA A 155 23.00 20.26 -42.11
C ALA A 155 23.88 19.06 -41.74
N LYS A 156 25.21 19.25 -41.70
CA LYS A 156 26.16 18.21 -41.26
C LYS A 156 26.04 17.93 -39.77
N LEU A 157 25.83 18.96 -38.95
CA LEU A 157 25.59 18.85 -37.50
C LEU A 157 24.26 18.12 -37.20
N ILE A 158 23.19 18.44 -37.94
CA ILE A 158 21.89 17.74 -37.83
C ILE A 158 22.05 16.25 -38.16
N SER A 159 22.85 15.92 -39.18
CA SER A 159 23.13 14.52 -39.53
C SER A 159 23.87 13.78 -38.40
N GLN A 160 24.81 14.45 -37.72
CA GLN A 160 25.51 13.89 -36.56
C GLN A 160 24.56 13.67 -35.38
N PHE A 161 23.68 14.63 -35.07
CA PHE A 161 22.67 14.46 -34.03
C PHE A 161 21.71 13.30 -34.32
N LYS A 162 21.34 13.10 -35.59
CA LYS A 162 20.47 11.99 -35.98
C LYS A 162 21.13 10.62 -35.72
N GLU A 163 22.44 10.50 -35.94
CA GLU A 163 23.18 9.28 -35.61
C GLU A 163 23.35 9.10 -34.09
N GLU A 164 23.65 10.16 -33.34
CA GLU A 164 23.75 10.10 -31.89
C GLU A 164 22.43 9.68 -31.24
N ILE A 165 21.28 10.22 -31.68
CA ILE A 165 19.95 9.82 -31.21
C ILE A 165 19.70 8.33 -31.50
N ARG A 166 20.09 7.85 -32.68
CA ARG A 166 19.91 6.43 -33.06
C ARG A 166 20.76 5.51 -32.17
N ASN A 167 21.99 5.89 -31.86
CA ASN A 167 22.86 5.16 -30.94
C ASN A 167 22.32 5.19 -29.49
N LEU A 168 21.87 6.35 -29.02
CA LEU A 168 21.21 6.52 -27.72
C LEU A 168 19.98 5.61 -27.59
N SER A 169 19.14 5.56 -28.62
CA SER A 169 17.95 4.70 -28.66
C SER A 169 18.31 3.20 -28.58
N GLY A 170 19.40 2.78 -29.24
CA GLY A 170 19.88 1.40 -29.15
C GLY A 170 20.41 1.02 -27.77
N VAL A 171 21.16 1.93 -27.12
CA VAL A 171 21.64 1.72 -25.74
C VAL A 171 20.49 1.65 -24.74
N LEU A 172 19.46 2.50 -24.91
CA LEU A 172 18.25 2.48 -24.08
C LEU A 172 17.47 1.17 -24.24
N MET A 173 17.34 0.66 -25.47
CA MET A 173 16.74 -0.65 -25.73
C MET A 173 17.54 -1.79 -25.08
N GLY A 174 18.86 -1.78 -25.18
CA GLY A 174 19.70 -2.80 -24.52
C GLY A 174 19.58 -2.79 -22.99
N ILE A 175 19.48 -1.60 -22.38
CA ILE A 175 19.18 -1.46 -20.94
C ILE A 175 17.78 -2.01 -20.63
N GLN A 176 16.79 -1.75 -21.48
CA GLN A 176 15.41 -2.22 -21.30
C GLN A 176 15.27 -3.75 -21.44
N GLU A 177 16.04 -4.37 -22.33
CA GLU A 177 16.11 -5.84 -22.49
C GLU A 177 16.81 -6.52 -21.31
N GLU A 178 17.85 -5.91 -20.72
CA GLU A 178 18.50 -6.42 -19.51
C GLU A 178 17.68 -6.24 -18.23
N MET A 179 16.83 -5.20 -18.16
CA MET A 179 16.02 -4.91 -16.97
C MET A 179 14.78 -5.80 -16.82
N GLY A 180 14.33 -6.49 -17.87
CA GLY A 180 13.20 -7.42 -17.84
C GLY A 180 11.93 -6.87 -17.18
N ALA A 181 10.85 -6.66 -17.95
CA ALA A 181 9.55 -6.20 -17.41
C ALA A 181 9.01 -7.01 -16.20
N TYR A 182 9.52 -8.22 -15.98
CA TYR A 182 9.21 -9.10 -14.86
C TYR A 182 9.79 -8.66 -13.50
N ASP A 183 10.93 -7.97 -13.45
CA ASP A 183 11.63 -7.71 -12.18
C ASP A 183 11.00 -6.54 -11.41
N TYR A 184 10.45 -5.53 -12.09
CA TYR A 184 9.82 -4.39 -11.42
C TYR A 184 8.48 -4.76 -10.76
N GLU A 185 7.64 -5.58 -11.40
CA GLU A 185 6.40 -6.08 -10.80
C GLU A 185 6.68 -7.04 -9.65
N GLU A 186 7.66 -7.95 -9.80
CA GLU A 186 8.05 -8.86 -8.71
C GLU A 186 8.66 -8.08 -7.53
N LEU A 187 9.50 -7.07 -7.79
CA LEU A 187 10.06 -6.20 -6.76
C LEU A 187 8.97 -5.37 -6.08
N GLN A 188 8.01 -4.81 -6.81
CA GLN A 188 6.85 -4.13 -6.23
C GLN A 188 6.03 -5.07 -5.33
N GLN A 189 5.76 -6.30 -5.78
CA GLN A 189 5.05 -7.30 -4.97
C GLN A 189 5.82 -7.67 -3.71
N ARG A 190 7.14 -7.83 -3.79
CA ARG A 190 8.01 -8.09 -2.63
C ARG A 190 8.04 -6.92 -1.65
N VAL A 191 8.15 -5.69 -2.14
CA VAL A 191 8.09 -4.47 -1.30
C VAL A 191 6.74 -4.38 -0.60
N LEU A 192 5.64 -4.58 -1.32
CA LEU A 192 4.29 -4.53 -0.76
C LEU A 192 4.05 -5.63 0.29
N ASN A 193 4.59 -6.83 0.07
CA ASN A 193 4.59 -7.91 1.04
C ASN A 193 5.39 -7.56 2.30
N LEU A 194 6.60 -7.01 2.15
CA LEU A 194 7.45 -6.61 3.27
C LEU A 194 6.83 -5.45 4.06
N GLU A 195 6.25 -4.45 3.40
CA GLU A 195 5.49 -3.37 4.06
C GLU A 195 4.31 -3.92 4.86
N ASN A 196 3.54 -4.87 4.32
CA ASN A 196 2.43 -5.50 5.03
C ASN A 196 2.93 -6.31 6.25
N ARG A 197 4.04 -7.06 6.11
CA ARG A 197 4.66 -7.78 7.23
C ARG A 197 5.17 -6.85 8.32
N LEU A 198 5.83 -5.75 7.95
CA LEU A 198 6.30 -4.73 8.89
C LEU A 198 5.12 -4.06 9.60
N ARG A 199 4.03 -3.73 8.88
CA ARG A 199 2.82 -3.16 9.47
C ARG A 199 2.18 -4.12 10.48
N ASN A 200 2.06 -5.40 10.14
CA ASN A 200 1.55 -6.44 11.04
C ASN A 200 2.44 -6.66 12.27
N CYS A 201 3.75 -6.48 12.13
CA CYS A 201 4.69 -6.54 13.26
C CYS A 201 4.51 -5.31 14.17
N MET A 202 4.48 -4.11 13.58
CA MET A 202 4.31 -2.86 14.31
C MET A 202 2.97 -2.80 15.04
N SER A 203 1.87 -3.25 14.43
CA SER A 203 0.55 -3.30 15.09
C SER A 203 0.60 -4.18 16.35
N LYS A 204 1.22 -5.36 16.27
CA LYS A 204 1.42 -6.28 17.40
C LYS A 204 2.36 -5.73 18.48
N LEU A 205 3.42 -5.00 18.10
CA LEU A 205 4.34 -4.36 19.04
C LEU A 205 3.65 -3.22 19.82
N THR A 206 2.65 -2.60 19.20
CA THR A 206 1.84 -1.55 19.80
C THR A 206 0.52 -2.06 20.36
N CYS A 207 0.48 -3.31 20.81
CA CYS A 207 -0.71 -3.87 21.46
C CYS A 207 -0.73 -3.59 22.96
N GLY A 208 -1.88 -3.18 23.49
CA GLY A 208 -2.01 -2.77 24.89
C GLY A 208 -3.41 -2.92 25.46
N LYS A 209 -3.51 -2.81 26.79
CA LYS A 209 -4.78 -2.85 27.52
C LYS A 209 -5.51 -1.52 27.36
N LEU A 210 -6.82 -1.56 27.10
CA LEU A 210 -7.63 -0.34 27.00
C LEU A 210 -7.67 0.38 28.35
N MET A 211 -7.33 1.67 28.35
CA MET A 211 -7.37 2.51 29.54
C MET A 211 -8.47 3.57 29.48
N LYS A 212 -8.67 4.16 28.30
CA LYS A 212 -9.57 5.30 28.14
C LYS A 212 -10.16 5.34 26.73
N ILE A 213 -11.40 5.79 26.66
CA ILE A 213 -12.10 6.12 25.42
C ILE A 213 -12.38 7.64 25.44
N THR A 214 -12.05 8.35 24.35
CA THR A 214 -12.26 9.79 24.22
C THR A 214 -13.10 10.09 22.98
N GLY A 215 -14.11 10.96 23.12
CA GLY A 215 -15.08 11.27 22.07
C GLY A 215 -16.51 11.40 22.64
N PRO A 216 -17.55 11.37 21.79
CA PRO A 216 -17.52 11.05 20.35
C PRO A 216 -17.17 12.25 19.47
N LEU A 217 -16.53 11.97 18.33
CA LEU A 217 -16.48 12.87 17.18
C LEU A 217 -17.58 12.45 16.19
N THR A 218 -18.56 13.32 15.95
CA THR A 218 -19.59 13.06 14.92
C THR A 218 -19.03 13.34 13.54
N VAL A 219 -18.90 12.29 12.73
CA VAL A 219 -18.41 12.36 11.35
C VAL A 219 -19.54 12.73 10.41
N LYS A 220 -20.70 12.07 10.54
CA LYS A 220 -21.85 12.28 9.66
C LYS A 220 -23.15 12.00 10.39
N THR A 221 -24.21 12.69 9.97
CA THR A 221 -25.59 12.40 10.34
C THR A 221 -26.32 11.90 9.10
N SER A 222 -26.57 10.59 9.00
CA SER A 222 -27.23 10.01 7.84
C SER A 222 -27.73 8.58 8.09
N GLY A 223 -28.82 8.22 7.41
CA GLY A 223 -29.43 6.89 7.47
C GLY A 223 -30.51 6.77 8.52
N THR A 224 -30.94 5.53 8.72
CA THR A 224 -31.92 5.18 9.75
C THR A 224 -31.28 5.14 11.15
N ARG A 225 -32.10 4.81 12.15
CA ARG A 225 -31.65 4.67 13.55
C ARG A 225 -30.51 3.67 13.72
N PHE A 226 -30.43 2.65 12.86
CA PHE A 226 -29.49 1.54 12.99
C PHE A 226 -28.71 1.36 11.69
N GLY A 227 -27.46 0.96 11.80
CA GLY A 227 -26.61 0.68 10.66
C GLY A 227 -25.18 0.42 11.10
N ALA A 228 -24.31 0.27 10.12
CA ALA A 228 -22.89 0.04 10.30
C ALA A 228 -22.11 0.88 9.30
N TRP A 229 -20.93 1.33 9.72
CA TRP A 229 -19.99 2.01 8.84
C TRP A 229 -18.57 1.71 9.31
N MET A 230 -17.65 1.59 8.37
CA MET A 230 -16.29 1.16 8.67
C MET A 230 -15.32 1.49 7.55
N THR A 231 -14.04 1.43 7.88
CA THR A 231 -12.93 1.38 6.94
C THR A 231 -12.23 0.03 7.08
N ASP A 232 -11.41 -0.35 6.10
CA ASP A 232 -10.68 -1.61 6.13
C ASP A 232 -9.35 -1.43 6.89
N PRO A 233 -9.14 -2.09 8.04
CA PRO A 233 -7.91 -1.96 8.81
C PRO A 233 -6.68 -2.52 8.08
N GLN A 234 -6.86 -3.38 7.06
CA GLN A 234 -5.77 -3.94 6.27
C GLN A 234 -5.46 -3.11 5.02
N ALA A 235 -6.30 -2.13 4.67
CA ALA A 235 -6.06 -1.29 3.51
C ALA A 235 -4.84 -0.39 3.70
N SER A 236 -4.14 -0.11 2.59
CA SER A 236 -2.98 0.79 2.60
C SER A 236 -3.36 2.20 3.11
N PRO A 237 -2.44 2.96 3.71
CA PRO A 237 -2.73 4.31 4.22
C PRO A 237 -3.22 5.31 3.17
N LYS A 238 -2.97 5.02 1.89
CA LYS A 238 -3.48 5.81 0.76
C LYS A 238 -4.94 5.49 0.42
N ASN A 239 -5.46 4.39 0.94
CA ASN A 239 -6.80 3.88 0.68
C ASN A 239 -7.68 4.07 1.92
N ASN A 240 -8.41 5.17 1.92
CA ASN A 240 -9.30 5.59 3.01
C ASN A 240 -10.78 5.43 2.62
N ARG A 241 -11.07 4.38 1.85
CA ARG A 241 -12.45 4.03 1.49
C ARG A 241 -13.29 3.79 2.74
N VAL A 242 -14.55 4.21 2.65
CA VAL A 242 -15.55 4.04 3.70
C VAL A 242 -16.68 3.19 3.14
N TRP A 243 -17.07 2.17 3.89
CA TRP A 243 -18.24 1.34 3.58
C TRP A 243 -19.35 1.67 4.55
N TYR A 244 -20.56 1.78 4.01
CA TYR A 244 -21.75 2.22 4.73
C TYR A 244 -22.92 1.28 4.43
N MET A 245 -23.54 0.78 5.51
CA MET A 245 -24.64 -0.18 5.49
C MET A 245 -25.75 0.35 6.40
N ASP A 246 -26.85 0.81 5.81
CA ASP A 246 -28.00 1.32 6.55
C ASP A 246 -28.97 0.20 6.92
N SER A 247 -29.63 0.29 8.07
CA SER A 247 -30.50 -0.72 8.67
C SER A 247 -29.78 -1.98 9.16
N TYR A 248 -30.39 -2.64 10.15
CA TYR A 248 -29.94 -3.92 10.70
C TYR A 248 -30.62 -5.14 10.04
N THR A 249 -31.60 -4.90 9.16
CA THR A 249 -32.41 -5.97 8.55
C THR A 249 -32.99 -5.54 7.21
N ASN A 250 -33.42 -6.53 6.43
CA ASN A 250 -34.09 -6.39 5.14
C ASN A 250 -33.33 -5.59 4.07
N ASN A 251 -32.06 -5.27 4.31
CA ASN A 251 -31.20 -4.56 3.38
C ASN A 251 -30.07 -5.49 2.88
N LYS A 252 -29.55 -5.15 1.69
CA LYS A 252 -28.45 -5.84 1.00
C LYS A 252 -27.59 -4.87 0.18
N ILE A 253 -27.74 -3.56 0.40
CA ILE A 253 -27.09 -2.50 -0.34
C ILE A 253 -25.94 -1.92 0.48
N VAL A 254 -24.71 -2.08 0.00
CA VAL A 254 -23.50 -1.50 0.61
C VAL A 254 -23.07 -0.31 -0.24
N LYS A 255 -22.90 0.85 0.38
CA LYS A 255 -22.37 2.04 -0.28
C LYS A 255 -20.89 2.21 0.02
N GLU A 256 -20.12 2.58 -0.98
CA GLU A 256 -18.69 2.88 -0.90
C GLU A 256 -18.44 4.35 -1.22
N TYR A 257 -17.59 4.97 -0.41
CA TYR A 257 -17.05 6.32 -0.60
C TYR A 257 -15.53 6.22 -0.72
N LYS A 258 -14.91 7.02 -1.60
CA LYS A 258 -13.44 6.95 -1.83
C LYS A 258 -12.63 7.45 -0.64
N SER A 259 -13.21 8.32 0.17
CA SER A 259 -12.57 8.94 1.32
C SER A 259 -13.59 9.32 2.40
N ILE A 260 -13.09 9.62 3.62
CA ILE A 260 -13.92 10.22 4.68
C ILE A 260 -14.51 11.56 4.24
N ALA A 261 -13.78 12.36 3.45
CA ALA A 261 -14.29 13.64 2.94
C ALA A 261 -15.48 13.44 1.99
N ASP A 262 -15.40 12.45 1.10
CA ASP A 262 -16.51 12.07 0.21
C ASP A 262 -17.69 11.50 0.99
N PHE A 263 -17.41 10.72 2.04
CA PHE A 263 -18.45 10.24 2.96
C PHE A 263 -19.20 11.39 3.62
N VAL A 264 -18.48 12.37 4.18
CA VAL A 264 -19.08 13.56 4.82
C VAL A 264 -19.91 14.36 3.82
N SER A 265 -19.37 14.64 2.62
CA SER A 265 -20.07 15.40 1.57
C SER A 265 -21.19 14.61 0.87
N GLY A 266 -21.25 13.29 1.05
CA GLY A 266 -22.28 12.42 0.46
C GLY A 266 -21.98 12.02 -0.99
N VAL A 267 -20.74 12.16 -1.45
CA VAL A 267 -20.31 11.79 -2.80
C VAL A 267 -20.06 10.28 -2.87
N GLU A 268 -21.10 9.53 -3.23
CA GLU A 268 -21.02 8.08 -3.40
C GLU A 268 -20.12 7.71 -4.59
N SER A 269 -19.22 6.74 -4.38
CA SER A 269 -18.33 6.22 -5.42
C SER A 269 -18.92 4.99 -6.11
N ARG A 270 -19.44 4.06 -5.31
CA ARG A 270 -19.97 2.78 -5.81
C ARG A 270 -21.02 2.22 -4.86
N THR A 271 -22.01 1.54 -5.43
CA THR A 271 -22.97 0.73 -4.68
C THR A 271 -22.80 -0.74 -5.03
N TYR A 272 -22.79 -1.59 -4.01
CA TYR A 272 -22.79 -3.06 -4.14
C TYR A 272 -24.15 -3.62 -3.71
N ASN A 273 -24.69 -4.55 -4.49
CA ASN A 273 -25.92 -5.28 -4.18
C ASN A 273 -25.58 -6.72 -3.82
N LEU A 274 -25.59 -7.03 -2.53
CA LEU A 274 -25.18 -8.33 -2.02
C LEU A 274 -26.17 -9.43 -2.44
N PRO A 275 -25.71 -10.68 -2.67
CA PRO A 275 -26.61 -11.78 -3.01
C PRO A 275 -27.58 -12.15 -1.88
N PHE A 276 -27.18 -11.92 -0.63
CA PHE A 276 -27.96 -12.23 0.56
C PHE A 276 -28.12 -11.00 1.44
N LYS A 277 -29.31 -10.82 2.01
CA LYS A 277 -29.57 -9.85 3.08
C LYS A 277 -28.75 -10.19 4.32
N TRP A 278 -28.40 -9.18 5.10
CA TRP A 278 -27.72 -9.37 6.37
C TRP A 278 -28.69 -9.38 7.56
N ALA A 279 -28.18 -9.85 8.70
CA ALA A 279 -28.79 -9.71 10.01
C ALA A 279 -27.85 -8.90 10.93
N GLY A 280 -28.42 -7.97 11.69
CA GLY A 280 -27.67 -7.12 12.60
C GLY A 280 -26.92 -6.00 11.89
N THR A 281 -26.05 -5.36 12.64
CA THR A 281 -25.16 -4.26 12.24
C THR A 281 -23.69 -4.65 12.40
N ASN A 282 -23.44 -5.92 12.73
CA ASN A 282 -22.15 -6.42 13.17
C ASN A 282 -21.34 -6.98 11.99
N HIS A 283 -21.10 -6.12 11.00
CA HIS A 283 -20.35 -6.47 9.80
C HIS A 283 -18.92 -5.97 9.94
N VAL A 284 -17.97 -6.61 9.26
CA VAL A 284 -16.60 -6.10 9.18
C VAL A 284 -16.09 -6.15 7.76
N VAL A 285 -15.42 -5.08 7.33
CA VAL A 285 -14.60 -5.08 6.12
C VAL A 285 -13.17 -5.39 6.53
N TYR A 286 -12.61 -6.46 5.97
CA TYR A 286 -11.27 -6.91 6.27
C TYR A 286 -10.57 -7.42 5.01
N ASN A 287 -9.46 -6.79 4.65
CA ASN A 287 -8.64 -7.15 3.49
C ASN A 287 -9.46 -7.23 2.18
N GLY A 288 -10.18 -6.17 1.85
CA GLY A 288 -10.95 -6.02 0.62
C GLY A 288 -12.23 -6.87 0.53
N SER A 289 -12.61 -7.56 1.59
CA SER A 289 -13.85 -8.36 1.67
C SER A 289 -14.75 -7.90 2.79
N LEU A 290 -16.07 -7.96 2.57
CA LEU A 290 -17.09 -7.81 3.60
C LEU A 290 -17.41 -9.17 4.21
N TYR A 291 -17.43 -9.23 5.54
CA TYR A 291 -17.87 -10.37 6.33
C TYR A 291 -19.15 -9.98 7.05
N TYR A 292 -20.22 -10.75 6.86
CA TYR A 292 -21.52 -10.45 7.44
C TYR A 292 -22.30 -11.73 7.74
N ASN A 293 -23.21 -11.65 8.71
CA ASN A 293 -24.13 -12.74 9.00
C ASN A 293 -25.31 -12.72 8.00
N LYS A 294 -25.55 -13.86 7.35
CA LYS A 294 -26.69 -14.05 6.45
C LYS A 294 -27.98 -14.08 7.25
N MET A 295 -28.96 -13.30 6.80
CA MET A 295 -30.28 -13.17 7.43
C MET A 295 -30.91 -14.53 7.76
N GLN A 296 -31.49 -14.66 8.96
CA GLN A 296 -32.16 -15.86 9.45
C GLN A 296 -31.29 -17.14 9.45
N SER A 297 -29.98 -16.99 9.68
CA SER A 297 -29.07 -18.13 9.76
C SER A 297 -27.88 -17.84 10.67
N ASN A 298 -27.13 -18.87 11.03
CA ASN A 298 -25.81 -18.79 11.65
C ASN A 298 -24.67 -18.83 10.62
N ILE A 299 -24.93 -18.46 9.35
CA ILE A 299 -23.93 -18.52 8.28
C ILE A 299 -23.22 -17.16 8.17
N ILE A 300 -21.89 -17.18 8.22
CA ILE A 300 -21.03 -16.06 7.82
C ILE A 300 -20.83 -16.12 6.31
N VAL A 301 -20.96 -14.98 5.66
CA VAL A 301 -20.68 -14.78 4.24
C VAL A 301 -19.48 -13.88 4.09
N ARG A 302 -18.49 -14.30 3.29
CA ARG A 302 -17.39 -13.47 2.79
C ARG A 302 -17.71 -13.03 1.36
N TYR A 303 -17.89 -11.73 1.17
CA TYR A 303 -18.12 -11.09 -0.14
C TYR A 303 -16.90 -10.26 -0.54
N SER A 304 -16.31 -10.53 -1.70
CA SER A 304 -15.17 -9.76 -2.22
C SER A 304 -15.65 -8.54 -2.99
N PHE A 305 -15.21 -7.35 -2.61
CA PHE A 305 -15.55 -6.11 -3.32
C PHE A 305 -14.86 -6.01 -4.68
N GLU A 306 -13.70 -6.64 -4.83
CA GLU A 306 -12.94 -6.69 -6.09
C GLU A 306 -13.71 -7.49 -7.15
N THR A 307 -14.12 -8.71 -6.82
CA THR A 307 -14.83 -9.59 -7.75
C THR A 307 -16.33 -9.33 -7.80
N GLY A 308 -16.89 -8.65 -6.80
CA GLY A 308 -18.33 -8.41 -6.66
C GLY A 308 -19.13 -9.69 -6.39
N ARG A 309 -18.52 -10.70 -5.76
CA ARG A 309 -19.12 -12.03 -5.54
C ARG A 309 -18.85 -12.57 -4.15
N VAL A 310 -19.70 -13.51 -3.73
CA VAL A 310 -19.47 -14.32 -2.53
C VAL A 310 -18.35 -15.31 -2.82
N VAL A 311 -17.31 -15.28 -1.99
CA VAL A 311 -16.13 -16.15 -2.11
C VAL A 311 -16.27 -17.38 -1.23
N THR A 312 -16.69 -17.18 0.03
CA THR A 312 -16.79 -18.24 1.03
C THR A 312 -18.06 -18.05 1.86
N GLN A 313 -18.70 -19.15 2.24
CA GLN A 313 -19.77 -19.19 3.25
C GLN A 313 -19.48 -20.30 4.23
N ARG A 314 -19.73 -20.07 5.52
CA ARG A 314 -19.58 -21.11 6.54
C ARG A 314 -20.54 -20.89 7.70
N ALA A 315 -21.13 -21.99 8.17
CA ALA A 315 -21.94 -21.97 9.38
C ALA A 315 -21.05 -21.89 10.62
N LEU A 316 -21.44 -21.04 11.57
CA LEU A 316 -20.93 -21.02 12.93
C LEU A 316 -21.73 -22.03 13.73
N GLU A 317 -21.20 -23.25 13.84
CA GLU A 317 -21.89 -24.37 14.48
C GLU A 317 -22.34 -24.01 15.91
N SER A 318 -23.59 -24.37 16.24
CA SER A 318 -24.22 -24.09 17.55
C SER A 318 -24.44 -22.61 17.91
N ALA A 319 -24.03 -21.65 17.07
CA ALA A 319 -24.33 -20.24 17.31
C ALA A 319 -25.83 -19.98 17.22
N GLY A 320 -26.39 -19.31 18.23
CA GLY A 320 -27.74 -18.77 18.15
C GLY A 320 -27.83 -17.68 17.08
N PHE A 321 -28.99 -17.54 16.47
CA PHE A 321 -29.27 -16.55 15.44
C PHE A 321 -30.73 -16.15 15.48
N HIS A 322 -31.07 -15.03 14.86
CA HIS A 322 -32.45 -14.54 14.75
C HIS A 322 -33.07 -14.16 16.10
N ASN A 323 -32.37 -13.32 16.87
CA ASN A 323 -32.73 -12.84 18.21
C ASN A 323 -32.78 -13.93 19.29
N VAL A 324 -32.04 -15.02 19.12
CA VAL A 324 -31.86 -16.05 20.16
C VAL A 324 -30.82 -15.62 21.19
N TYR A 325 -29.77 -14.90 20.82
CA TYR A 325 -28.80 -14.30 21.76
C TYR A 325 -28.31 -12.92 21.25
N PRO A 326 -29.23 -11.94 21.03
CA PRO A 326 -28.83 -10.61 20.59
C PRO A 326 -28.16 -9.85 21.75
N TYR A 327 -27.51 -8.73 21.42
CA TYR A 327 -27.21 -7.71 22.42
C TYR A 327 -28.48 -7.10 23.00
N THR A 328 -28.34 -6.31 24.06
CA THR A 328 -29.45 -5.70 24.81
C THR A 328 -30.40 -4.86 23.94
N TRP A 329 -29.95 -4.32 22.81
CA TRP A 329 -30.79 -3.55 21.88
C TRP A 329 -31.56 -4.42 20.86
N GLY A 330 -31.29 -5.73 20.80
CA GLY A 330 -31.96 -6.64 19.87
C GLY A 330 -31.39 -6.59 18.45
N GLY A 331 -32.28 -6.50 17.46
CA GLY A 331 -31.92 -6.22 16.07
C GLY A 331 -31.13 -7.30 15.32
N PHE A 332 -31.32 -8.57 15.68
CA PHE A 332 -30.61 -9.71 15.07
C PHE A 332 -29.09 -9.63 15.21
N SER A 333 -28.60 -8.98 16.28
CA SER A 333 -27.18 -8.81 16.60
C SER A 333 -26.53 -10.06 17.22
N ASP A 334 -27.04 -11.25 16.91
CA ASP A 334 -26.64 -12.50 17.56
C ASP A 334 -25.18 -12.88 17.31
N ILE A 335 -24.71 -12.66 16.09
CA ILE A 335 -23.34 -12.94 15.64
C ILE A 335 -22.69 -11.61 15.31
N ASP A 336 -21.53 -11.38 15.90
CA ASP A 336 -20.78 -10.15 15.78
C ASP A 336 -19.39 -10.41 15.20
N LEU A 337 -19.07 -9.78 14.07
CA LEU A 337 -17.84 -10.00 13.34
C LEU A 337 -16.96 -8.77 13.46
N MET A 338 -15.73 -8.94 13.91
CA MET A 338 -14.82 -7.85 14.21
C MET A 338 -13.38 -8.22 13.87
N ALA A 339 -12.51 -7.23 13.77
CA ALA A 339 -11.10 -7.43 13.47
C ALA A 339 -10.21 -6.58 14.36
N ASP A 340 -9.07 -7.13 14.74
CA ASP A 340 -8.04 -6.45 15.53
C ASP A 340 -6.64 -6.70 14.94
N GLU A 341 -5.59 -6.44 15.71
CA GLU A 341 -4.19 -6.67 15.33
C GLU A 341 -3.84 -8.15 15.11
N LEU A 342 -4.64 -9.07 15.65
CA LEU A 342 -4.40 -10.51 15.62
C LEU A 342 -5.23 -11.24 14.56
N GLY A 343 -6.28 -10.62 14.03
CA GLY A 343 -7.00 -11.13 12.86
C GLY A 343 -8.50 -10.90 12.90
N LEU A 344 -9.24 -11.83 12.31
CA LEU A 344 -10.69 -11.82 12.22
C LEU A 344 -11.31 -12.66 13.35
N TRP A 345 -12.35 -12.14 13.97
CA TRP A 345 -13.03 -12.76 15.11
C TRP A 345 -14.54 -12.81 14.90
N ALA A 346 -15.16 -13.81 15.51
CA ALA A 346 -16.60 -13.88 15.69
C ALA A 346 -16.95 -13.97 17.18
N VAL A 347 -17.87 -13.11 17.61
CA VAL A 347 -18.42 -13.05 18.95
C VAL A 347 -19.91 -13.41 18.87
N TYR A 348 -20.29 -14.48 19.54
CA TYR A 348 -21.65 -15.03 19.47
C TYR A 348 -21.98 -15.70 20.80
N ALA A 349 -23.11 -16.39 20.90
CA ALA A 349 -23.42 -17.22 22.05
C ALA A 349 -24.06 -18.54 21.61
N THR A 350 -23.94 -19.54 22.46
CA THR A 350 -24.44 -20.90 22.21
C THR A 350 -25.28 -21.37 23.40
N ASN A 351 -26.18 -22.32 23.16
CA ASN A 351 -26.94 -22.93 24.25
C ASN A 351 -26.03 -23.76 25.18
N GLN A 352 -24.98 -24.37 24.63
CA GLN A 352 -23.99 -25.14 25.37
C GLN A 352 -23.20 -24.28 26.37
N ASN A 353 -22.95 -23.01 26.05
CA ASN A 353 -22.35 -22.05 26.96
C ASN A 353 -23.41 -21.22 27.73
N ALA A 354 -24.62 -21.75 27.91
CA ALA A 354 -25.72 -21.12 28.65
C ALA A 354 -26.07 -19.68 28.19
N GLY A 355 -25.87 -19.36 26.91
CA GLY A 355 -26.10 -18.01 26.37
C GLY A 355 -25.01 -16.97 26.74
N ASN A 356 -23.93 -17.40 27.39
CA ASN A 356 -22.74 -16.58 27.59
C ASN A 356 -21.95 -16.45 26.28
N ILE A 357 -21.23 -15.33 26.17
CA ILE A 357 -20.46 -15.00 24.98
C ILE A 357 -19.38 -16.06 24.73
N VAL A 358 -19.28 -16.45 23.47
CA VAL A 358 -18.25 -17.31 22.88
C VAL A 358 -17.48 -16.48 21.86
N ILE A 359 -16.16 -16.53 21.94
CA ILE A 359 -15.24 -15.87 21.02
C ILE A 359 -14.62 -16.95 20.15
N SER A 360 -14.63 -16.79 18.83
CA SER A 360 -13.91 -17.67 17.92
C SER A 360 -13.01 -16.87 16.99
N GLN A 361 -11.74 -17.24 16.91
CA GLN A 361 -10.82 -16.69 15.93
C GLN A 361 -11.05 -17.40 14.58
N LEU A 362 -11.20 -16.64 13.51
CA LEU A 362 -11.52 -17.17 12.19
C LEU A 362 -10.33 -17.03 11.25
N ASN A 363 -10.11 -18.05 10.43
CA ASN A 363 -9.28 -17.91 9.24
C ASN A 363 -10.02 -17.01 8.23
N PRO A 364 -9.48 -15.84 7.83
CA PRO A 364 -10.19 -14.89 6.97
C PRO A 364 -10.56 -15.47 5.60
N ASP A 365 -9.78 -16.44 5.10
CA ASP A 365 -10.01 -16.99 3.77
C ASP A 365 -11.06 -18.09 3.73
N THR A 366 -10.95 -19.03 4.66
CA THR A 366 -11.77 -20.26 4.70
C THR A 366 -12.96 -20.16 5.67
N LEU A 367 -12.98 -19.11 6.50
CA LEU A 367 -13.89 -18.91 7.64
C LEU A 367 -13.82 -20.00 8.71
N GLN A 368 -12.86 -20.93 8.62
CA GLN A 368 -12.70 -21.99 9.62
C GLN A 368 -12.35 -21.38 10.98
N ILE A 369 -12.93 -21.96 12.02
CA ILE A 369 -12.59 -21.62 13.39
C ILE A 369 -11.19 -22.17 13.68
N ILE A 370 -10.29 -21.27 14.05
CA ILE A 370 -8.91 -21.60 14.46
C ILE A 370 -8.91 -22.01 15.92
N ASN A 371 -9.52 -21.18 16.78
CA ASN A 371 -9.60 -21.36 18.22
C ASN A 371 -10.92 -20.77 18.75
N THR A 372 -11.37 -21.26 19.91
CA THR A 372 -12.61 -20.82 20.58
C THR A 372 -12.39 -20.64 22.08
N TRP A 373 -13.00 -19.61 22.65
CA TRP A 373 -12.99 -19.29 24.08
C TRP A 373 -14.42 -19.08 24.58
N ASN A 374 -14.75 -19.74 25.69
CA ASN A 374 -16.00 -19.51 26.39
C ASN A 374 -15.78 -18.46 27.47
N THR A 375 -16.61 -17.42 27.45
CA THR A 375 -16.65 -16.40 28.51
C THR A 375 -17.80 -16.69 29.48
N GLU A 376 -17.84 -15.96 30.59
CA GLU A 376 -18.87 -16.06 31.62
C GLU A 376 -19.87 -14.89 31.57
N TYR A 377 -19.85 -14.08 30.50
CA TYR A 377 -20.73 -12.92 30.38
C TYR A 377 -21.91 -13.20 29.44
N SER A 378 -23.13 -13.06 29.94
CA SER A 378 -24.36 -13.24 29.15
C SER A 378 -24.45 -12.24 28.00
N LYS A 379 -24.56 -12.72 26.76
CA LYS A 379 -24.61 -11.85 25.57
C LYS A 379 -25.83 -10.92 25.58
N ARG A 380 -26.94 -11.39 26.15
CA ARG A 380 -28.18 -10.61 26.30
C ARG A 380 -28.05 -9.46 27.31
N ASN A 381 -27.01 -9.46 28.15
CA ASN A 381 -26.70 -8.38 29.09
C ASN A 381 -25.60 -7.43 28.57
N ALA A 382 -25.08 -7.66 27.36
CA ALA A 382 -24.08 -6.80 26.74
C ALA A 382 -24.76 -5.71 25.88
N GLY A 383 -24.24 -4.48 25.97
CA GLY A 383 -24.63 -3.37 25.10
C GLY A 383 -24.14 -3.59 23.68
N GLU A 384 -22.84 -3.72 23.56
CA GLU A 384 -22.02 -3.98 22.37
C GLU A 384 -20.70 -4.60 22.85
N SER A 385 -19.89 -5.11 21.93
CA SER A 385 -18.53 -5.55 22.25
C SER A 385 -17.55 -5.26 21.11
N PHE A 386 -16.26 -5.22 21.43
CA PHE A 386 -15.20 -5.05 20.44
C PHE A 386 -13.91 -5.72 20.91
N MET A 387 -13.05 -6.10 19.96
CA MET A 387 -11.75 -6.72 20.22
C MET A 387 -10.61 -5.73 20.02
N ILE A 388 -9.68 -5.69 20.98
CA ILE A 388 -8.39 -5.01 20.84
C ILE A 388 -7.32 -5.97 21.34
N CYS A 389 -6.31 -6.27 20.53
CA CYS A 389 -5.17 -7.07 20.96
C CYS A 389 -5.51 -8.44 21.56
N GLY A 390 -6.51 -9.13 21.02
CA GLY A 390 -6.99 -10.42 21.54
C GLY A 390 -7.75 -10.31 22.86
N THR A 391 -8.14 -9.11 23.28
CA THR A 391 -8.96 -8.90 24.48
C THR A 391 -10.33 -8.38 24.05
N LEU A 392 -11.38 -9.10 24.43
CA LEU A 392 -12.77 -8.71 24.20
C LEU A 392 -13.18 -7.72 25.28
N TYR A 393 -13.65 -6.55 24.88
CA TYR A 393 -14.24 -5.54 25.76
C TYR A 393 -15.74 -5.49 25.53
N ILE A 394 -16.51 -5.52 26.62
CA ILE A 394 -17.96 -5.57 26.59
C ILE A 394 -18.52 -4.34 27.30
N THR A 395 -19.48 -3.68 26.67
CA THR A 395 -20.22 -2.59 27.29
C THR A 395 -21.42 -3.12 28.08
N ASN A 396 -21.76 -2.48 29.20
CA ASN A 396 -22.90 -2.90 30.04
C ASN A 396 -24.28 -2.47 29.51
N SER A 397 -24.33 -1.58 28.52
CA SER A 397 -25.56 -1.01 27.98
C SER A 397 -25.33 -0.41 26.60
N HIS A 398 -26.38 -0.33 25.80
CA HIS A 398 -26.41 0.40 24.53
C HIS A 398 -26.99 1.83 24.68
N LEU A 399 -27.48 2.18 25.88
CA LEU A 399 -28.13 3.45 26.20
C LEU A 399 -27.15 4.47 26.83
N THR A 400 -27.66 5.63 27.23
CA THR A 400 -26.89 6.64 27.97
C THR A 400 -26.32 6.06 29.27
N GLY A 401 -25.10 6.46 29.63
CA GLY A 401 -24.38 5.93 30.79
C GLY A 401 -23.71 4.58 30.54
N ALA A 402 -23.69 4.11 29.28
CA ALA A 402 -22.91 2.95 28.88
C ALA A 402 -21.42 3.13 29.21
N LYS A 403 -20.80 2.04 29.61
CA LYS A 403 -19.37 1.94 29.90
C LYS A 403 -18.85 0.56 29.55
N VAL A 404 -17.55 0.46 29.28
CA VAL A 404 -16.88 -0.83 29.18
C VAL A 404 -16.76 -1.40 30.58
N TYR A 405 -17.44 -2.52 30.81
CA TYR A 405 -17.64 -3.08 32.14
C TYR A 405 -16.97 -4.44 32.33
N TYR A 406 -16.63 -5.12 31.25
CA TYR A 406 -16.02 -6.45 31.31
C TYR A 406 -14.98 -6.59 30.20
N ALA A 407 -13.85 -7.20 30.54
CA ALA A 407 -12.78 -7.52 29.60
C ALA A 407 -12.41 -9.01 29.73
N TYR A 408 -12.27 -9.71 28.61
CA TYR A 408 -11.82 -11.10 28.55
C TYR A 408 -10.59 -11.22 27.67
N SER A 409 -9.47 -11.67 28.22
CA SER A 409 -8.24 -11.86 27.45
C SER A 409 -8.18 -13.29 26.91
N THR A 410 -8.14 -13.43 25.57
CA THR A 410 -7.97 -14.74 24.92
C THR A 410 -6.57 -15.33 25.16
N LYS A 411 -5.58 -14.48 25.44
CA LYS A 411 -4.19 -14.90 25.72
C LYS A 411 -4.08 -15.65 27.06
N THR A 412 -4.70 -15.13 28.10
CA THR A 412 -4.67 -15.74 29.45
C THR A 412 -5.90 -16.58 29.75
N SER A 413 -6.94 -16.50 28.91
CA SER A 413 -8.27 -17.10 29.15
C SER A 413 -8.88 -16.67 30.48
N THR A 414 -8.60 -15.43 30.90
CA THR A 414 -9.12 -14.83 32.13
C THR A 414 -9.92 -13.58 31.83
N TYR A 415 -10.80 -13.21 32.75
CA TYR A 415 -11.58 -11.99 32.67
C TYR A 415 -11.35 -11.07 33.86
N GLU A 416 -11.74 -9.81 33.67
CA GLU A 416 -11.80 -8.81 34.73
C GLU A 416 -12.98 -7.87 34.49
N TYR A 417 -13.54 -7.33 35.57
CA TYR A 417 -14.48 -6.22 35.49
C TYR A 417 -13.72 -4.91 35.35
N THR A 418 -14.21 -4.03 34.48
CA THR A 418 -13.62 -2.73 34.18
C THR A 418 -14.61 -1.60 34.47
N ASP A 419 -14.12 -0.36 34.49
CA ASP A 419 -14.98 0.82 34.62
C ASP A 419 -14.47 1.94 33.71
N ILE A 420 -14.59 1.74 32.40
CA ILE A 420 -14.11 2.71 31.40
C ILE A 420 -15.32 3.39 30.77
N PRO A 421 -15.66 4.63 31.21
CA PRO A 421 -16.80 5.34 30.68
C PRO A 421 -16.52 5.86 29.27
N PHE A 422 -17.58 5.97 28.46
CA PHE A 422 -17.57 6.71 27.20
C PHE A 422 -18.90 7.43 27.02
N HIS A 423 -18.88 8.55 26.28
CA HIS A 423 -20.08 9.37 26.14
C HIS A 423 -20.95 8.90 24.96
N ASN A 424 -22.08 8.26 25.27
CA ASN A 424 -23.12 7.92 24.29
C ASN A 424 -23.99 9.16 24.01
N GLN A 425 -23.54 10.02 23.09
CA GLN A 425 -24.13 11.34 22.83
C GLN A 425 -25.56 11.29 22.30
N TYR A 426 -25.90 10.29 21.48
CA TYR A 426 -27.20 10.18 20.80
C TYR A 426 -28.07 9.05 21.36
N PHE A 427 -27.89 8.73 22.65
CA PHE A 427 -28.75 7.88 23.50
C PHE A 427 -28.88 6.40 23.12
N HIS A 428 -28.54 5.99 21.90
CA HIS A 428 -28.73 4.62 21.43
C HIS A 428 -27.61 4.18 20.49
N MET A 429 -26.70 3.34 20.98
CA MET A 429 -25.62 2.72 20.20
C MET A 429 -26.13 1.43 19.56
N SER A 430 -25.89 1.23 18.27
CA SER A 430 -26.27 -0.01 17.57
C SER A 430 -25.11 -0.69 16.86
N MET A 431 -23.90 -0.14 16.97
CA MET A 431 -22.68 -0.71 16.40
C MET A 431 -21.53 0.00 17.11
N LEU A 432 -20.51 -0.76 17.50
CA LEU A 432 -19.29 -0.24 18.11
C LEU A 432 -18.11 -1.17 17.78
N ASP A 433 -17.41 -0.92 16.67
CA ASP A 433 -16.28 -1.76 16.25
C ASP A 433 -14.94 -1.05 16.35
N TYR A 434 -13.90 -1.82 16.68
CA TYR A 434 -12.53 -1.34 16.67
C TYR A 434 -11.90 -1.41 15.28
N ASN A 435 -11.18 -0.36 14.91
CA ASN A 435 -10.29 -0.35 13.76
C ASN A 435 -8.83 -0.27 14.22
N ALA A 436 -8.08 -1.37 14.05
CA ALA A 436 -6.68 -1.47 14.46
C ALA A 436 -5.72 -0.52 13.72
N ARG A 437 -6.06 -0.09 12.51
CA ARG A 437 -5.24 0.86 11.74
C ARG A 437 -5.38 2.27 12.31
N ASP A 438 -6.62 2.67 12.57
CA ASP A 438 -6.94 4.04 12.96
C ASP A 438 -6.90 4.20 14.51
N ARG A 439 -6.83 3.07 15.24
CA ARG A 439 -6.92 2.97 16.70
C ARG A 439 -8.10 3.77 17.26
N ALA A 440 -9.25 3.55 16.64
CA ALA A 440 -10.49 4.21 16.99
C ALA A 440 -11.64 3.20 16.97
N LEU A 441 -12.65 3.47 17.80
CA LEU A 441 -13.92 2.78 17.74
C LEU A 441 -14.84 3.54 16.78
N TYR A 442 -15.38 2.81 15.81
CA TYR A 442 -16.42 3.25 14.90
C TYR A 442 -17.76 2.93 15.52
N GLY A 443 -18.63 3.93 15.67
CA GLY A 443 -19.94 3.76 16.25
C GLY A 443 -21.07 4.21 15.34
N TRP A 444 -22.19 3.51 15.38
CA TRP A 444 -23.47 4.00 14.87
C TRP A 444 -24.39 4.34 16.03
N ASN A 445 -24.65 5.63 16.21
CA ASN A 445 -25.36 6.14 17.36
C ASN A 445 -26.63 6.88 16.90
N ASN A 446 -27.75 6.16 16.84
CA ASN A 446 -29.07 6.69 16.48
C ASN A 446 -29.11 7.51 15.16
N GLY A 447 -28.48 7.00 14.09
CA GLY A 447 -28.38 7.68 12.79
C GLY A 447 -27.19 8.62 12.65
N HIS A 448 -26.32 8.68 13.66
CA HIS A 448 -25.06 9.41 13.62
C HIS A 448 -23.87 8.44 13.55
N GLN A 449 -22.97 8.68 12.60
CA GLN A 449 -21.71 7.97 12.47
C GLN A 449 -20.66 8.70 13.31
N VAL A 450 -20.18 8.04 14.36
CA VAL A 450 -19.31 8.63 15.38
C VAL A 450 -17.99 7.86 15.53
N LEU A 451 -16.93 8.57 15.89
CA LEU A 451 -15.62 8.00 16.21
C LEU A 451 -15.26 8.24 17.67
N PHE A 452 -14.64 7.24 18.29
CA PHE A 452 -14.01 7.38 19.60
C PHE A 452 -12.53 7.00 19.52
N ASN A 453 -11.65 7.85 20.01
CA ASN A 453 -10.23 7.54 20.12
C ASN A 453 -10.00 6.65 21.34
N VAL A 454 -9.15 5.63 21.20
CA VAL A 454 -8.76 4.78 22.33
C VAL A 454 -7.35 5.08 22.81
N THR A 455 -7.12 4.96 24.11
CA THR A 455 -5.80 5.01 24.73
C THR A 455 -5.48 3.64 25.30
N LEU A 456 -4.36 3.07 24.86
CA LEU A 456 -3.89 1.75 25.27
C LEU A 456 -2.66 1.87 26.17
N PHE A 457 -2.55 0.97 27.15
CA PHE A 457 -1.38 0.83 28.02
C PHE A 457 -0.51 -0.34 27.57
N HIS A 458 0.77 -0.05 27.33
CA HIS A 458 1.77 -1.03 26.89
C HIS A 458 2.70 -1.39 28.06
N ILE A 459 2.75 -2.67 28.42
CA ILE A 459 3.78 -3.20 29.31
C ILE A 459 4.80 -3.92 28.42
N ILE A 460 5.99 -3.35 28.26
CA ILE A 460 7.13 -4.04 27.67
C ILE A 460 7.68 -4.95 28.77
N LYS A 461 7.29 -6.22 28.77
CA LYS A 461 7.92 -7.22 29.66
C LYS A 461 9.26 -7.63 29.04
N THR A 462 10.37 -7.29 29.69
CA THR A 462 11.68 -7.89 29.45
C THR A 462 11.70 -9.26 30.13
N GLU A 463 12.18 -10.30 29.43
CA GLU A 463 12.15 -11.71 29.86
C GLU A 463 13.07 -12.07 31.07
N ASP A 464 13.32 -11.14 31.99
CA ASP A 464 14.16 -11.39 33.18
C ASP A 464 13.36 -11.61 34.49
N ASP A 465 12.03 -11.70 34.43
CA ASP A 465 11.17 -11.92 35.61
C ASP A 465 10.46 -13.30 35.62
N SER A 466 11.21 -14.40 35.40
CA SER A 466 10.71 -15.76 35.67
C SER A 466 11.72 -16.62 36.41
#